data_AF-A0A7J7KFX7-F1
#
_entry.id   AF-A0A7J7KFX7-F1
#
_cell.length_a   1.000
_cell.length_b   1.000
_cell.length_c   1.000
_cell.angle_alpha   90.00
_cell.angle_beta   90.00
_cell.angle_gamma   90.00
#
_symmetry.space_group_name_H-M   'P 1'
#
loop_
_entity.id
_entity.type
_entity.pdbx_description
1 polymer ?
#
loop_
_entity_poly.entity_id
_entity_poly.type
_entity_poly.pdbx_seq_one_letter_code
_entity_poly.pdbx_strand_id
1 'polypeptide(L)'
;MNVLHAELNQDDKAAIATIDPTKVGERTWNHWNNAIIPERISVQQKQEAREARQAERERLLKLRKQQEIQARLQEQPRFPVRDGSVPDDALAQELAEERRRHEAHNLSYQKELKALRQEIQELKGEPAPNDRSYSVQSYERLTAPPPSRTSGNSILPVEVAPAKSMPTATNILLDVMSAVADKFRKVAHGEGREGEKLRDATKQYIQEHEEDDRQAQLKIFGKELKVGEFESLKEPEKTRKGERVKQISNKRFEDRWAAKNA
;
A
#
# COMPACT_ATOMS: atom_id res chain seq x y z
N MET A 1 9.12 34.74 17.69
CA MET A 1 8.64 33.40 18.07
C MET A 1 9.62 32.36 17.54
N ASN A 2 10.60 31.94 18.35
CA ASN A 2 11.56 30.87 18.04
C ASN A 2 12.03 30.25 19.36
N VAL A 3 11.13 29.57 20.07
CA VAL A 3 11.45 28.95 21.39
C VAL A 3 11.42 27.41 21.31
N LEU A 4 10.85 26.82 20.26
CA LEU A 4 10.67 25.36 20.13
C LEU A 4 11.93 24.56 19.72
N HIS A 5 12.98 25.20 19.20
CA HIS A 5 14.20 24.49 18.77
C HIS A 5 15.28 24.38 19.87
N ALA A 6 15.15 25.09 20.99
CA ALA A 6 16.13 25.06 22.06
C ALA A 6 15.89 23.91 23.07
N GLU A 7 14.63 23.46 23.22
CA GLU A 7 14.28 22.39 24.17
C GLU A 7 14.54 20.98 23.63
N LEU A 8 14.70 20.80 22.30
CA LEU A 8 14.95 19.47 21.74
C LEU A 8 16.40 18.98 21.88
N ASN A 9 17.36 19.87 22.16
CA ASN A 9 18.79 19.56 22.15
C ASN A 9 19.44 19.60 23.55
N GLN A 10 18.66 19.77 24.62
CA GLN A 10 19.19 19.79 25.99
C GLN A 10 19.35 18.39 26.59
N ASP A 11 18.60 17.38 26.11
CA ASP A 11 18.65 16.02 26.66
C ASP A 11 19.78 15.14 26.10
N ASP A 12 20.35 15.48 24.93
CA ASP A 12 21.43 14.69 24.30
C ASP A 12 22.82 14.88 24.94
N LYS A 13 22.91 15.72 25.99
CA LYS A 13 24.13 15.90 26.80
C LYS A 13 24.04 15.26 28.18
N ALA A 14 23.04 14.43 28.44
CA ALA A 14 23.11 13.50 29.55
C ALA A 14 24.28 12.54 29.27
N ALA A 15 25.35 12.69 30.06
CA ALA A 15 26.62 12.00 29.95
C ALA A 15 26.47 10.53 29.52
N ILE A 16 26.80 10.23 28.27
CA ILE A 16 27.12 8.86 27.86
C ILE A 16 28.38 8.50 28.65
N ALA A 17 28.22 7.73 29.72
CA ALA A 17 29.33 7.20 30.48
C ALA A 17 30.24 6.47 29.51
N THR A 18 31.42 7.04 29.22
CA THR A 18 32.40 6.41 28.36
C THR A 18 33.01 5.28 29.18
N ILE A 19 32.44 4.08 29.04
CA ILE A 19 32.87 2.89 29.76
C ILE A 19 34.24 2.49 29.19
N ASP A 20 35.29 2.68 29.99
CA ASP A 20 36.63 2.20 29.70
C ASP A 20 36.63 0.66 29.78
N PRO A 21 36.82 -0.06 28.65
CA PRO A 21 36.74 -1.52 28.61
C PRO A 21 37.86 -2.21 29.40
N THR A 22 38.84 -1.46 29.90
CA THR A 22 39.95 -2.00 30.68
C THR A 22 39.74 -1.94 32.20
N LYS A 23 38.73 -1.19 32.68
CA LYS A 23 38.50 -0.99 34.13
C LYS A 23 37.37 -1.80 34.73
N VAL A 24 36.61 -2.55 33.93
CA VAL A 24 35.47 -3.32 34.41
C VAL A 24 35.81 -4.80 34.35
N GLY A 25 36.15 -5.38 35.50
CA GLY A 25 36.31 -6.83 35.68
C GLY A 25 35.00 -7.62 35.48
N GLU A 26 33.89 -6.93 35.26
CA GLU A 26 32.60 -7.53 34.90
C GLU A 26 32.44 -7.54 33.38
N ARG A 27 32.35 -8.76 32.83
CA ARG A 27 32.02 -8.98 31.41
C ARG A 27 30.73 -8.24 31.07
N THR A 28 30.87 -7.12 30.36
CA THR A 28 29.75 -6.29 29.89
C THR A 28 28.80 -7.03 28.94
N TRP A 29 29.11 -8.26 28.52
CA TRP A 29 28.30 -9.11 27.65
C TRP A 29 27.27 -9.99 28.39
N ASN A 30 27.16 -9.89 29.71
CA ASN A 30 26.18 -10.68 30.49
C ASN A 30 24.72 -10.25 30.27
N HIS A 31 24.46 -9.10 29.64
CA HIS A 31 23.09 -8.68 29.30
C HIS A 31 22.43 -9.59 28.25
N TRP A 32 23.20 -10.35 27.47
CA TRP A 32 22.65 -11.34 26.53
C TRP A 32 22.34 -12.68 27.20
N ASN A 33 23.02 -13.01 28.31
CA ASN A 33 22.81 -14.26 29.04
C ASN A 33 21.73 -14.18 30.13
N ASN A 34 21.36 -12.97 30.56
CA ASN A 34 20.34 -12.76 31.59
C ASN A 34 18.95 -12.42 31.03
N ALA A 35 18.80 -12.33 29.70
CA ALA A 35 17.49 -12.22 29.10
C ALA A 35 16.77 -13.57 29.32
N ILE A 36 15.78 -13.57 30.21
CA ILE A 36 14.80 -14.65 30.34
C ILE A 36 14.34 -14.97 28.91
N ILE A 37 14.75 -16.14 28.39
CA ILE A 37 14.35 -16.56 27.07
C ILE A 37 12.81 -16.61 27.12
N PRO A 38 12.10 -15.79 26.33
CA PRO A 38 10.65 -15.79 26.37
C PRO A 38 10.18 -17.21 26.09
N GLU A 39 9.29 -17.70 26.95
CA GLU A 39 8.78 -19.06 26.84
C GLU A 39 8.24 -19.30 25.43
N ARG A 40 8.47 -20.51 24.91
CA ARG A 40 7.99 -20.89 23.58
C ARG A 40 6.47 -20.92 23.60
N ILE A 41 5.85 -19.81 23.20
CA ILE A 41 4.41 -19.68 23.02
C ILE A 41 3.94 -20.79 22.06
N SER A 42 2.95 -21.58 22.51
CA SER A 42 2.41 -22.68 21.73
C SER A 42 1.80 -22.20 20.42
N VAL A 43 1.71 -23.06 19.41
CA VAL A 43 1.09 -22.70 18.14
C VAL A 43 -0.37 -22.28 18.34
N GLN A 44 -1.08 -22.89 19.29
CA GLN A 44 -2.44 -22.54 19.67
C GLN A 44 -2.53 -21.12 20.25
N GLN A 45 -1.67 -20.77 21.21
CA GLN A 45 -1.62 -19.41 21.78
C GLN A 45 -1.28 -18.35 20.72
N LYS A 46 -0.43 -18.67 19.74
CA LYS A 46 -0.16 -17.77 18.61
C LYS A 46 -1.37 -17.57 17.70
N GLN A 47 -2.18 -18.60 17.51
CA GLN A 47 -3.41 -18.52 16.72
C GLN A 47 -4.47 -17.70 17.45
N GLU A 48 -4.70 -17.97 18.74
CA GLU A 48 -5.62 -17.19 19.58
C GLU A 48 -5.23 -15.71 19.63
N ALA A 49 -3.95 -15.40 19.79
CA ALA A 49 -3.46 -14.01 19.79
C ALA A 49 -3.59 -13.32 18.42
N ARG A 50 -3.66 -14.07 17.32
CA ARG A 50 -3.93 -13.53 15.97
C ARG A 50 -5.44 -13.31 15.79
N GLU A 51 -6.26 -14.26 16.21
CA GLU A 51 -7.71 -14.19 16.13
C GLU A 51 -8.25 -13.04 16.99
N ALA A 52 -7.76 -12.88 18.22
CA ALA A 52 -8.12 -11.76 19.10
C ALA A 52 -7.80 -10.40 18.45
N ARG A 53 -6.63 -10.27 17.81
CA ARG A 53 -6.24 -9.04 17.08
C ARG A 53 -7.10 -8.79 15.84
N GLN A 54 -7.53 -9.83 15.14
CA GLN A 54 -8.43 -9.71 14.00
C GLN A 54 -9.84 -9.30 14.46
N ALA A 55 -10.36 -9.93 15.51
CA ALA A 55 -11.65 -9.60 16.10
C ALA A 55 -11.71 -8.16 16.63
N GLU A 56 -10.63 -7.68 17.24
CA GLU A 56 -10.51 -6.29 17.69
C GLU A 56 -10.54 -5.29 16.51
N ARG A 57 -9.78 -5.58 15.45
CA ARG A 57 -9.79 -4.77 14.21
C ARG A 57 -11.18 -4.71 13.58
N GLU A 58 -11.88 -5.84 13.52
CA GLU A 58 -13.25 -5.88 13.00
C GLU A 58 -14.22 -5.08 13.85
N ARG A 59 -14.12 -5.14 15.19
CA ARG A 59 -14.92 -4.31 16.09
C ARG A 59 -14.68 -2.82 15.84
N LEU A 60 -13.44 -2.40 15.72
CA LEU A 60 -13.08 -0.99 15.45
C LEU A 60 -13.61 -0.53 14.09
N LEU A 61 -13.52 -1.37 13.05
CA LEU A 61 -14.08 -1.06 11.73
C LEU A 61 -15.60 -0.93 11.76
N LYS A 62 -16.30 -1.81 12.49
CA LYS A 62 -17.76 -1.72 12.67
C LYS A 62 -18.15 -0.42 13.39
N LEU A 63 -17.43 -0.07 14.45
CA LEU A 63 -17.66 1.16 15.19
C LEU A 63 -17.44 2.40 14.30
N ARG A 64 -16.33 2.42 13.54
CA ARG A 64 -16.02 3.52 12.61
C ARG A 64 -17.09 3.66 11.53
N LYS A 65 -17.58 2.55 10.96
CA LYS A 65 -18.70 2.57 9.99
C LYS A 65 -19.98 3.13 10.62
N GLN A 66 -20.31 2.74 11.85
CA GLN A 66 -21.49 3.26 12.54
C GLN A 66 -21.37 4.77 12.81
N GLN A 67 -20.19 5.24 13.23
CA GLN A 67 -19.92 6.65 13.42
C GLN A 67 -20.00 7.43 12.10
N GLU A 68 -19.45 6.89 11.00
CA GLU A 68 -19.55 7.52 9.69
C GLU A 68 -21.00 7.62 9.21
N ILE A 69 -21.82 6.58 9.43
CA ILE A 69 -23.25 6.61 9.10
C ILE A 69 -23.97 7.68 9.94
N GLN A 70 -23.70 7.75 11.24
CA GLN A 70 -24.27 8.79 12.11
C GLN A 70 -23.82 10.20 11.70
N ALA A 71 -22.55 10.39 11.36
CA ALA A 71 -22.03 11.65 10.87
C ALA A 71 -22.72 12.05 9.55
N ARG A 72 -22.87 11.12 8.61
CA ARG A 72 -23.62 11.37 7.36
C ARG A 72 -25.10 11.71 7.60
N LEU A 73 -25.74 11.10 8.60
CA LEU A 73 -27.11 11.44 8.99
C LEU A 73 -27.22 12.84 9.60
N GLN A 74 -26.18 13.32 10.30
CA GLN A 74 -26.14 14.67 10.85
C GLN A 74 -25.72 15.73 9.82
N GLU A 75 -24.83 15.38 8.89
CA GLU A 75 -24.33 16.25 7.82
C GLU A 75 -25.27 16.32 6.62
N GLN A 76 -26.25 15.40 6.50
CA GLN A 76 -27.32 15.61 5.53
C GLN A 76 -28.01 16.93 5.88
N PRO A 77 -27.96 17.94 5.00
CA PRO A 77 -28.73 19.15 5.23
C PRO A 77 -30.18 18.69 5.38
N ARG A 78 -30.87 19.21 6.41
CA ARG A 78 -32.32 19.13 6.48
C ARG A 78 -32.85 19.82 5.24
N PHE A 79 -32.95 19.09 4.14
CA PHE A 79 -33.68 19.54 2.98
C PHE A 79 -35.06 19.91 3.52
N PRO A 80 -35.55 21.14 3.26
CA PRO A 80 -36.95 21.41 3.54
C PRO A 80 -37.72 20.30 2.84
N VAL A 81 -38.51 19.56 3.62
CA VAL A 81 -39.48 18.61 3.08
C VAL A 81 -40.29 19.43 2.10
N ARG A 82 -39.95 19.28 0.81
CA ARG A 82 -40.67 19.92 -0.25
C ARG A 82 -41.97 19.15 -0.26
N ASP A 83 -43.02 19.76 0.27
CA ASP A 83 -44.42 19.35 0.11
C ASP A 83 -44.74 19.38 -1.40
N GLY A 84 -44.19 18.42 -2.11
CA GLY A 84 -44.55 18.03 -3.45
C GLY A 84 -44.92 16.58 -3.30
N SER A 85 -46.21 16.32 -3.20
CA SER A 85 -46.80 15.00 -3.32
C SER A 85 -46.36 14.41 -4.66
N VAL A 86 -45.21 13.74 -4.68
CA VAL A 86 -44.91 12.76 -5.71
C VAL A 86 -46.01 11.71 -5.54
N PRO A 87 -46.80 11.39 -6.59
CA PRO A 87 -47.83 10.36 -6.49
C PRO A 87 -47.15 9.10 -5.96
N ASP A 88 -47.64 8.55 -4.84
CA ASP A 88 -47.03 7.37 -4.18
C ASP A 88 -46.82 6.21 -5.16
N ASP A 89 -47.63 6.15 -6.23
CA ASP A 89 -47.52 5.19 -7.32
C ASP A 89 -46.25 5.32 -8.16
N ALA A 90 -45.77 6.54 -8.42
CA ALA A 90 -44.54 6.77 -9.19
C ALA A 90 -43.29 6.35 -8.40
N LEU A 91 -43.29 6.66 -7.09
CA LEU A 91 -42.22 6.23 -6.19
C LEU A 91 -42.22 4.71 -5.98
N ALA A 92 -43.42 4.11 -5.89
CA ALA A 92 -43.57 2.66 -5.78
C ALA A 92 -43.07 1.93 -7.05
N GLN A 93 -43.33 2.50 -8.23
CA GLN A 93 -42.81 1.98 -9.50
C GLN A 93 -41.28 2.08 -9.57
N GLU A 94 -40.70 3.22 -9.20
CA GLU A 94 -39.25 3.41 -9.19
C GLU A 94 -38.55 2.43 -8.22
N LEU A 95 -39.11 2.23 -7.02
CA LEU A 95 -38.64 1.22 -6.06
C LEU A 95 -38.76 -0.21 -6.60
N ALA A 96 -39.83 -0.53 -7.33
CA ALA A 96 -40.01 -1.85 -7.92
C ALA A 96 -39.00 -2.11 -9.05
N GLU A 97 -38.72 -1.10 -9.88
CA GLU A 97 -37.70 -1.19 -10.92
C GLU A 97 -36.28 -1.32 -10.34
N GLU A 98 -35.97 -0.55 -9.29
CA GLU A 98 -34.68 -0.61 -8.61
C GLU A 98 -34.45 -2.00 -7.99
N ARG A 99 -35.46 -2.54 -7.29
CA ARG A 99 -35.44 -3.92 -6.78
C ARG A 99 -35.22 -4.94 -7.90
N ARG A 100 -35.91 -4.80 -9.03
CA ARG A 100 -35.76 -5.70 -10.18
C ARG A 100 -34.36 -5.64 -10.78
N ARG A 101 -33.76 -4.45 -10.90
CA ARG A 101 -32.37 -4.29 -11.34
C ARG A 101 -31.40 -4.93 -10.36
N HIS A 102 -31.60 -4.72 -9.07
CA HIS A 102 -30.77 -5.30 -8.02
C HIS A 102 -30.84 -6.83 -8.00
N GLU A 103 -32.03 -7.41 -8.16
CA GLU A 103 -32.24 -8.86 -8.27
C GLU A 103 -31.57 -9.44 -9.52
N ALA A 104 -31.71 -8.78 -10.68
CA ALA A 104 -31.05 -9.22 -11.92
C ALA A 104 -29.52 -9.25 -11.77
N HIS A 105 -28.96 -8.25 -11.11
CA HIS A 105 -27.53 -8.14 -10.85
C HIS A 105 -27.04 -9.16 -9.82
N ASN A 106 -27.80 -9.40 -8.75
CA ASN A 106 -27.52 -10.49 -7.81
C ASN A 106 -27.53 -11.85 -8.51
N LEU A 107 -28.45 -12.05 -9.44
CA LEU A 107 -28.55 -13.30 -10.18
C LEU A 107 -27.39 -13.49 -11.17
N SER A 108 -26.89 -12.41 -11.80
CA SER A 108 -25.66 -12.48 -12.61
C SER A 108 -24.43 -12.80 -11.75
N TYR A 109 -24.29 -12.17 -10.59
CA TYR A 109 -23.18 -12.46 -9.67
C TYR A 109 -23.22 -13.89 -9.13
N GLN A 110 -24.40 -14.41 -8.82
CA GLN A 110 -24.52 -15.81 -8.40
C GLN A 110 -24.14 -16.79 -9.52
N LYS A 111 -24.45 -16.47 -10.78
CA LYS A 111 -24.03 -17.28 -11.93
C LYS A 111 -22.51 -17.25 -12.11
N GLU A 112 -21.91 -16.07 -12.04
CA GLU A 112 -20.46 -15.89 -12.13
C GLU A 112 -19.73 -16.61 -10.99
N LEU A 113 -20.21 -16.47 -9.76
CA LEU A 113 -19.67 -17.21 -8.62
C LEU A 113 -19.77 -18.72 -8.79
N LYS A 114 -20.85 -19.23 -9.39
CA LYS A 114 -20.98 -20.66 -9.69
C LYS A 114 -20.00 -21.09 -10.78
N ALA A 115 -19.85 -20.32 -11.85
CA ALA A 115 -18.88 -20.59 -12.92
C ALA A 115 -17.44 -20.62 -12.38
N LEU A 116 -17.04 -19.61 -11.62
CA LEU A 116 -15.72 -19.55 -11.00
C LEU A 116 -15.47 -20.70 -10.02
N ARG A 117 -16.49 -21.13 -9.27
CA ARG A 117 -16.37 -22.30 -8.39
C ARG A 117 -16.19 -23.59 -9.17
N GLN A 118 -16.87 -23.74 -10.31
CA GLN A 118 -16.71 -24.89 -11.20
C GLN A 118 -15.29 -24.89 -11.80
N GLU A 119 -14.81 -23.76 -12.31
CA GLU A 119 -13.44 -23.62 -12.83
C GLU A 119 -12.38 -23.93 -11.77
N ILE A 120 -12.54 -23.43 -10.54
CA ILE A 120 -11.65 -23.77 -9.42
C ILE A 120 -11.71 -25.26 -9.09
N GLN A 121 -12.89 -25.87 -9.17
CA GLN A 121 -13.06 -27.30 -8.91
C GLN A 121 -12.41 -28.15 -10.01
N GLU A 122 -12.52 -27.73 -11.27
CA GLU A 122 -11.84 -28.35 -12.42
C GLU A 122 -10.32 -28.26 -12.25
N LEU A 123 -9.79 -27.07 -11.96
CA LEU A 123 -8.35 -26.85 -11.72
C LEU A 123 -7.82 -27.60 -10.48
N LYS A 124 -8.66 -27.86 -9.49
CA LYS A 124 -8.31 -28.69 -8.32
C LYS A 124 -8.41 -30.19 -8.58
N GLY A 125 -9.21 -30.58 -9.57
CA GLY A 125 -9.39 -31.97 -10.01
C GLY A 125 -8.33 -32.42 -11.01
N GLU A 126 -7.67 -31.50 -11.71
CA GLU A 126 -6.50 -31.81 -12.51
C GLU A 126 -5.31 -32.15 -11.59
N PRO A 127 -4.76 -33.38 -11.66
CA PRO A 127 -3.48 -33.65 -11.02
C PRO A 127 -2.46 -32.71 -11.66
N ALA A 128 -1.73 -31.95 -10.83
CA ALA A 128 -0.68 -31.06 -11.29
C ALA A 128 0.17 -31.79 -12.36
N PRO A 129 0.41 -31.21 -13.54
CA PRO A 129 1.31 -31.80 -14.51
C PRO A 129 2.62 -32.08 -13.78
N ASN A 130 3.00 -33.36 -13.71
CA ASN A 130 4.20 -33.85 -13.05
C ASN A 130 5.39 -32.98 -13.46
N ASP A 131 5.71 -31.98 -12.64
CA ASP A 131 6.99 -31.32 -12.67
C ASP A 131 7.98 -32.39 -12.23
N ARG A 132 8.63 -32.97 -13.26
CA ARG A 132 9.78 -33.85 -13.16
C ARG A 132 10.84 -33.11 -12.37
N SER A 133 10.73 -33.21 -11.05
CA SER A 133 11.73 -32.78 -10.11
C SER A 133 12.89 -33.74 -10.31
N TYR A 134 13.90 -33.19 -10.95
CA TYR A 134 15.21 -33.76 -11.16
C TYR A 134 15.61 -34.63 -9.97
N SER A 135 15.89 -35.90 -10.30
CA SER A 135 16.64 -36.82 -9.47
C SER A 135 17.83 -36.09 -8.85
N VAL A 136 17.75 -35.82 -7.55
CA VAL A 136 18.94 -35.49 -6.75
C VAL A 136 19.79 -36.74 -6.78
N GLN A 137 20.78 -36.73 -7.67
CA GLN A 137 21.78 -37.77 -7.77
C GLN A 137 22.36 -38.03 -6.38
N SER A 138 22.29 -39.31 -5.99
CA SER A 138 23.01 -39.88 -4.88
C SER A 138 24.49 -39.52 -4.98
N TYR A 139 24.97 -38.64 -4.11
CA TYR A 139 26.41 -38.57 -3.85
C TYR A 139 26.80 -39.83 -3.11
N GLU A 140 27.40 -40.75 -3.87
CA GLU A 140 28.18 -41.87 -3.37
C GLU A 140 29.09 -41.39 -2.24
N ARG A 141 29.07 -42.14 -1.15
CA ARG A 141 30.04 -42.03 -0.06
C ARG A 141 31.42 -42.38 -0.62
N LEU A 142 32.16 -41.37 -1.10
CA LEU A 142 33.59 -41.49 -1.29
C LEU A 142 34.25 -41.52 0.08
N THR A 143 34.64 -42.72 0.50
CA THR A 143 35.54 -42.95 1.63
C THR A 143 36.84 -42.19 1.38
N ALA A 144 37.16 -41.26 2.28
CA ALA A 144 38.43 -40.56 2.27
C ALA A 144 39.59 -41.57 2.44
N PRO A 145 40.69 -41.47 1.66
CA PRO A 145 41.89 -42.24 1.94
C PRO A 145 42.59 -41.67 3.18
N PRO A 146 43.31 -42.51 3.96
CA PRO A 146 44.02 -42.05 5.15
C PRO A 146 45.17 -41.09 4.76
N PRO A 147 45.46 -40.05 5.56
CA PRO A 147 46.55 -39.14 5.24
C PRO A 147 47.90 -39.85 5.42
N SER A 148 48.65 -39.98 4.31
CA SER A 148 50.06 -40.32 4.35
C SER A 148 50.86 -39.15 4.90
N ARG A 149 51.68 -39.42 5.92
CA ARG A 149 52.69 -38.52 6.45
C ARG A 149 53.74 -38.25 5.37
N THR A 150 53.88 -36.99 4.96
CA THR A 150 55.13 -36.50 4.36
C THR A 150 55.45 -35.11 4.89
N SER A 151 56.47 -35.07 5.74
CA SER A 151 57.27 -33.89 6.04
C SER A 151 57.98 -33.41 4.76
N GLY A 152 57.83 -32.15 4.40
CA GLY A 152 58.57 -31.56 3.28
C GLY A 152 58.18 -30.12 3.04
N ASN A 153 59.00 -29.19 3.53
CA ASN A 153 58.94 -27.78 3.19
C ASN A 153 58.97 -27.59 1.67
N SER A 154 57.90 -27.01 1.12
CA SER A 154 57.90 -26.45 -0.23
C SER A 154 57.12 -25.14 -0.21
N ILE A 155 57.87 -24.03 -0.17
CA ILE A 155 57.36 -22.69 -0.38
C ILE A 155 57.17 -22.54 -1.89
N LEU A 156 55.94 -22.74 -2.36
CA LEU A 156 55.48 -22.24 -3.65
C LEU A 156 54.21 -21.43 -3.40
N PRO A 157 54.05 -20.25 -4.00
CA PRO A 157 52.84 -19.46 -3.85
C PRO A 157 51.70 -20.21 -4.55
N VAL A 158 50.76 -20.72 -3.76
CA VAL A 158 49.48 -21.22 -4.26
C VAL A 158 48.74 -20.01 -4.80
N GLU A 159 48.52 -19.99 -6.12
CA GLU A 159 47.61 -19.06 -6.78
C GLU A 159 46.19 -19.39 -6.29
N VAL A 160 45.73 -18.64 -5.28
CA VAL A 160 44.39 -18.78 -4.72
C VAL A 160 43.42 -18.28 -5.79
N ALA A 161 42.84 -19.20 -6.55
CA ALA A 161 41.70 -18.90 -7.41
C ALA A 161 40.66 -18.12 -6.58
N PRO A 162 40.09 -17.01 -7.09
CA PRO A 162 39.15 -16.21 -6.34
C PRO A 162 38.00 -17.11 -5.91
N ALA A 163 37.83 -17.27 -4.59
CA ALA A 163 36.69 -17.97 -4.04
C ALA A 163 35.44 -17.34 -4.64
N LYS A 164 34.70 -18.10 -5.44
CA LYS A 164 33.36 -17.72 -5.87
C LYS A 164 32.57 -17.51 -4.58
N SER A 165 32.40 -16.24 -4.18
CA SER A 165 31.64 -15.89 -3.00
C SER A 165 30.25 -16.45 -3.21
N MET A 166 29.90 -17.48 -2.45
CA MET A 166 28.55 -18.00 -2.43
C MET A 166 27.61 -16.82 -2.14
N PRO A 167 26.55 -16.60 -2.92
CA PRO A 167 25.64 -15.49 -2.68
C PRO A 167 25.08 -15.64 -1.27
N THR A 168 25.49 -14.74 -0.39
CA THR A 168 24.98 -14.67 0.98
C THR A 168 23.47 -14.46 0.90
N ALA A 169 22.69 -15.04 1.81
CA ALA A 169 21.22 -14.92 1.81
C ALA A 169 20.72 -13.45 1.71
N THR A 170 21.53 -12.50 2.18
CA THR A 170 21.32 -11.06 2.04
C THR A 170 21.31 -10.59 0.58
N ASN A 171 22.17 -11.13 -0.29
CA ASN A 171 22.24 -10.75 -1.70
C ASN A 171 21.02 -11.29 -2.46
N ILE A 172 20.58 -12.50 -2.14
CA ILE A 172 19.36 -13.09 -2.73
C ILE A 172 18.13 -12.26 -2.32
N LEU A 173 18.04 -11.86 -1.04
CA LEU A 173 16.95 -11.01 -0.59
C LEU A 173 16.98 -9.63 -1.27
N LEU A 174 18.16 -9.04 -1.43
CA LEU A 174 18.33 -7.76 -2.11
C LEU A 174 17.92 -7.84 -3.59
N ASP A 175 18.28 -8.93 -4.27
CA ASP A 175 17.89 -9.19 -5.66
C ASP A 175 16.39 -9.43 -5.82
N VAL A 176 15.75 -10.11 -4.85
CA VAL A 176 14.29 -10.26 -4.85
C VAL A 176 13.61 -8.91 -4.62
N MET A 177 14.11 -8.11 -3.67
CA MET A 177 13.55 -6.79 -3.40
C MET A 177 13.74 -5.83 -4.57
N SER A 178 14.89 -5.85 -5.24
CA SER A 178 15.14 -5.04 -6.43
C SER A 178 14.24 -5.47 -7.59
N ALA A 179 14.10 -6.78 -7.84
CA ALA A 179 13.19 -7.30 -8.86
C ALA A 179 11.72 -6.93 -8.59
N VAL A 180 11.30 -6.94 -7.32
CA VAL A 180 9.95 -6.48 -6.92
C VAL A 180 9.81 -4.97 -7.15
N ALA A 181 10.79 -4.17 -6.73
CA ALA A 181 10.78 -2.73 -6.91
C ALA A 181 10.75 -2.33 -8.40
N ASP A 182 11.50 -3.03 -9.24
CA ASP A 182 11.52 -2.78 -10.69
C ASP A 182 10.20 -3.18 -11.35
N LYS A 183 9.56 -4.27 -10.90
CA LYS A 183 8.19 -4.62 -11.33
C LYS A 183 7.18 -3.55 -10.93
N PHE A 184 7.24 -3.03 -9.69
CA PHE A 184 6.38 -1.92 -9.27
C PHE A 184 6.61 -0.66 -10.09
N ARG A 185 7.88 -0.31 -10.35
CA ARG A 185 8.24 0.85 -11.17
C ARG A 185 7.73 0.69 -12.60
N LYS A 186 7.85 -0.53 -13.18
CA LYS A 186 7.35 -0.88 -14.51
C LYS A 186 5.83 -0.80 -14.60
N VAL A 187 5.11 -1.25 -13.56
CA VAL A 187 3.64 -1.14 -13.50
C VAL A 187 3.20 0.32 -13.32
N ALA A 188 3.87 1.09 -12.46
CA ALA A 188 3.50 2.47 -12.16
C ALA A 188 3.78 3.45 -13.31
N HIS A 189 4.83 3.21 -14.09
CA HIS A 189 5.28 4.13 -15.14
C HIS A 189 5.19 3.59 -16.56
N GLY A 190 4.81 2.31 -16.75
CA GLY A 190 4.87 1.62 -18.04
C GLY A 190 6.32 1.31 -18.48
N GLU A 191 6.48 0.39 -19.43
CA GLU A 191 7.77 0.13 -20.07
C GLU A 191 7.80 0.69 -21.50
N GLY A 192 8.91 1.36 -21.85
CA GLY A 192 9.14 1.87 -23.20
C GLY A 192 8.02 2.81 -23.69
N ARG A 193 7.43 2.48 -24.85
CA ARG A 193 6.42 3.30 -25.54
C ARG A 193 5.13 3.48 -24.75
N GLU A 194 4.73 2.51 -23.92
CA GLU A 194 3.52 2.64 -23.09
C GLU A 194 3.72 3.69 -22.00
N GLY A 195 4.92 3.74 -21.42
CA GLY A 195 5.26 4.76 -20.43
C GLY A 195 5.31 6.16 -21.02
N GLU A 196 5.81 6.31 -22.25
CA GLU A 196 5.77 7.59 -22.98
C GLU A 196 4.32 8.04 -23.23
N LYS A 197 3.47 7.15 -23.74
CA LYS A 197 2.04 7.44 -23.94
C LYS A 197 1.35 7.83 -22.63
N LEU A 198 1.63 7.11 -21.53
CA LEU A 198 1.06 7.42 -20.23
C LEU A 198 1.52 8.79 -19.71
N ARG A 199 2.80 9.13 -19.89
CA ARG A 199 3.34 10.45 -19.52
C ARG A 199 2.71 11.56 -20.35
N ASP A 200 2.56 11.35 -21.65
CA ASP A 200 1.96 12.36 -22.54
C ASP A 200 0.48 12.55 -22.24
N ALA A 201 -0.26 11.46 -22.00
CA ALA A 201 -1.64 11.53 -21.53
C ALA A 201 -1.75 12.23 -20.18
N THR A 202 -0.82 11.97 -19.25
CA THR A 202 -0.78 12.65 -17.94
C THR A 202 -0.50 14.14 -18.10
N LYS A 203 0.45 14.53 -18.96
CA LYS A 203 0.72 15.95 -19.26
C LYS A 203 -0.50 16.64 -19.87
N GLN A 204 -1.15 16.01 -20.84
CA GLN A 204 -2.38 16.53 -21.43
C GLN A 204 -3.47 16.70 -20.38
N TYR A 205 -3.65 15.71 -19.50
CA TYR A 205 -4.63 15.78 -18.42
C TYR A 205 -4.35 16.94 -17.44
N ILE A 206 -3.08 17.14 -17.06
CA ILE A 206 -2.67 18.26 -16.20
C ILE A 206 -2.97 19.59 -16.89
N GLN A 207 -2.63 19.72 -18.18
CA GLN A 207 -2.93 20.93 -18.96
C GLN A 207 -4.44 21.20 -19.06
N GLU A 208 -5.24 20.18 -19.37
CA GLU A 208 -6.70 20.29 -19.41
C GLU A 208 -7.27 20.74 -18.05
N HIS A 209 -6.74 20.19 -16.95
CA HIS A 209 -7.16 20.57 -15.60
C HIS A 209 -6.75 21.99 -15.23
N GLU A 210 -5.53 22.42 -15.57
CA GLU A 210 -5.07 23.80 -15.37
C GLU A 210 -5.91 24.80 -16.15
N GLU A 211 -6.31 24.46 -17.38
CA GLU A 211 -7.20 25.28 -18.20
C GLU A 211 -8.61 25.40 -17.61
N ASP A 212 -9.15 24.32 -17.05
CA ASP A 212 -10.43 24.36 -16.35
C ASP A 212 -10.40 25.25 -15.13
N ASP A 213 -9.36 25.11 -14.32
CA ASP A 213 -9.19 25.93 -13.14
C ASP A 213 -9.02 27.40 -13.53
N ARG A 214 -8.25 27.70 -14.59
CA ARG A 214 -8.13 29.06 -15.13
C ARG A 214 -9.48 29.62 -15.58
N GLN A 215 -10.28 28.83 -16.30
CA GLN A 215 -11.60 29.26 -16.78
C GLN A 215 -12.62 29.39 -15.64
N ALA A 216 -12.56 28.51 -14.64
CA ALA A 216 -13.37 28.59 -13.43
C ALA A 216 -13.02 29.84 -12.61
N GLN A 217 -11.73 30.14 -12.46
CA GLN A 217 -11.26 31.37 -11.83
C GLN A 217 -11.73 32.60 -12.60
N LEU A 218 -11.55 32.64 -13.91
CA LEU A 218 -12.01 33.75 -14.75
C LEU A 218 -13.53 33.98 -14.60
N LYS A 219 -14.33 32.91 -14.55
CA LYS A 219 -15.78 32.99 -14.41
C LYS A 219 -16.24 33.55 -13.05
N ILE A 220 -15.48 33.29 -11.98
CA ILE A 220 -15.86 33.68 -10.61
C ILE A 220 -15.26 35.02 -10.22
N PHE A 221 -13.99 35.25 -10.56
CA PHE A 221 -13.25 36.45 -10.17
C PHE A 221 -13.23 37.52 -11.27
N GLY A 222 -13.61 37.18 -12.50
CA GLY A 222 -13.54 38.08 -13.66
C GLY A 222 -12.11 38.32 -14.17
N LYS A 223 -11.11 37.72 -13.52
CA LYS A 223 -9.68 37.84 -13.84
C LYS A 223 -8.94 36.58 -13.40
N GLU A 224 -7.75 36.36 -13.98
CA GLU A 224 -6.81 35.37 -13.48
C GLU A 224 -6.18 35.89 -12.18
N LEU A 225 -6.17 35.06 -11.15
CA LEU A 225 -5.64 35.43 -9.84
C LEU A 225 -4.12 35.30 -9.85
N LYS A 226 -3.41 36.30 -9.33
CA LYS A 226 -1.97 36.18 -9.08
C LYS A 226 -1.72 35.30 -7.86
N VAL A 227 -0.53 34.70 -7.80
CA VAL A 227 -0.08 33.92 -6.63
C VAL A 227 -0.22 34.78 -5.37
N GLY A 228 -0.96 34.29 -4.38
CA GLY A 228 -1.24 35.00 -3.12
C GLY A 228 -2.48 35.90 -3.10
N GLU A 229 -3.05 36.31 -4.25
CA GLU A 229 -4.28 37.13 -4.26
C GLU A 229 -5.47 36.39 -3.64
N PHE A 230 -5.58 35.08 -3.90
CA PHE A 230 -6.61 34.25 -3.28
C PHE A 230 -6.47 34.16 -1.76
N GLU A 231 -5.23 34.16 -1.25
CA GLU A 231 -4.97 34.06 0.19
C GLU A 231 -5.25 35.38 0.92
N SER A 232 -5.13 36.50 0.21
CA SER A 232 -5.45 37.83 0.75
C SER A 232 -6.96 38.07 0.94
N LEU A 233 -7.83 37.20 0.41
CA LEU A 233 -9.28 37.29 0.59
C LEU A 233 -9.67 36.96 2.03
N LYS A 234 -10.72 37.62 2.51
CA LYS A 234 -11.34 37.28 3.80
C LYS A 234 -11.80 35.82 3.78
N GLU A 235 -11.56 35.11 4.88
CA GLU A 235 -11.85 33.69 5.05
C GLU A 235 -13.26 33.24 4.58
N PRO A 236 -14.37 33.95 4.90
CA PRO A 236 -15.70 33.55 4.40
C PRO A 236 -15.89 33.74 2.88
N GLU A 237 -15.19 34.70 2.27
CA GLU A 237 -15.20 34.84 0.81
C GLU A 237 -14.29 33.83 0.13
N LYS A 238 -13.15 33.52 0.76
CA LYS A 238 -12.18 32.54 0.29
C LYS A 238 -12.82 31.15 0.19
N THR A 239 -13.52 30.71 1.24
CA THR A 239 -14.25 29.42 1.22
C THR A 239 -15.34 29.42 0.17
N ARG A 240 -16.23 30.42 0.17
CA ARG A 240 -17.35 30.50 -0.79
C ARG A 240 -16.91 30.55 -2.25
N LYS A 241 -15.89 31.36 -2.57
CA LYS A 241 -15.38 31.46 -3.95
C LYS A 241 -14.56 30.22 -4.31
N GLY A 242 -13.78 29.67 -3.39
CA GLY A 242 -13.01 28.44 -3.59
C GLY A 242 -13.90 27.22 -3.88
N GLU A 243 -14.99 27.04 -3.11
CA GLU A 243 -15.99 26.01 -3.39
C GLU A 243 -16.63 26.18 -4.75
N ARG A 244 -16.93 27.42 -5.14
CA ARG A 244 -17.53 27.71 -6.45
C ARG A 244 -16.56 27.42 -7.59
N VAL A 245 -15.26 27.66 -7.42
CA VAL A 245 -14.22 27.29 -8.40
C VAL A 245 -14.22 25.78 -8.57
N LYS A 246 -14.17 25.05 -7.46
CA LYS A 246 -14.18 23.58 -7.46
C LYS A 246 -15.43 23.00 -8.12
N GLN A 247 -16.60 23.57 -7.86
CA GLN A 247 -17.86 23.14 -8.50
C GLN A 247 -17.84 23.36 -10.01
N ILE A 248 -17.35 24.50 -10.49
CA ILE A 248 -17.28 24.79 -11.92
C ILE A 248 -16.24 23.91 -12.61
N SER A 249 -15.08 23.71 -11.99
CA SER A 249 -14.01 22.83 -12.48
C SER A 249 -14.51 21.38 -12.58
N ASN A 250 -15.12 20.85 -11.51
CA ASN A 250 -15.72 19.51 -11.52
C ASN A 250 -16.80 19.34 -12.60
N LYS A 251 -17.70 20.31 -12.74
CA LYS A 251 -18.75 20.24 -13.78
C LYS A 251 -18.14 20.15 -15.18
N ARG A 252 -17.09 20.93 -15.46
CA ARG A 252 -16.41 20.89 -16.75
C ARG A 252 -15.66 19.59 -17.00
N PHE A 253 -15.05 19.06 -15.94
CA PHE A 253 -14.47 17.73 -15.97
C PHE A 253 -15.52 16.67 -16.33
N GLU A 254 -16.68 16.69 -15.67
CA GLU A 254 -17.80 15.80 -15.97
C GLU A 254 -18.31 15.98 -17.40
N ASP A 255 -18.48 17.22 -17.87
CA ASP A 255 -18.91 17.53 -19.24
C ASP A 255 -17.91 16.97 -20.28
N ARG A 256 -16.60 17.12 -20.04
CA ARG A 256 -15.55 16.53 -20.90
C ARG A 256 -15.54 15.02 -20.85
N TRP A 257 -15.67 14.44 -19.65
CA TRP A 257 -15.70 13.00 -19.48
C TRP A 257 -16.91 12.40 -20.18
N ALA A 258 -18.08 13.03 -20.08
CA ALA A 258 -19.27 12.66 -20.82
C ALA A 258 -19.03 12.77 -22.34
N ALA A 259 -18.42 13.85 -22.83
CA ALA A 259 -18.12 14.03 -24.25
C ALA A 259 -17.09 13.03 -24.81
N LYS A 260 -16.13 12.56 -23.99
CA LYS A 260 -15.14 11.53 -24.41
C LYS A 260 -15.73 10.10 -24.41
N ASN A 261 -16.83 9.86 -23.67
CA ASN A 261 -17.48 8.54 -23.56
C ASN A 261 -18.83 8.43 -24.29
N ALA A 262 -19.28 9.51 -24.93
CA ALA A 262 -20.46 9.53 -25.80
C ALA A 262 -20.07 9.15 -27.24
#